data_AF-A0AAW2LMK0-F1
#
_entry.id   AF-A0AAW2LMK0-F1
#
_cell.length_a   1.000
_cell.length_b   1.000
_cell.length_c   1.000
_cell.angle_alpha   90.00
_cell.angle_beta   90.00
_cell.angle_gamma   90.00
#
_symmetry.space_group_name_H-M   'P 1'
#
loop_
_entity.id
_entity.type
_entity.pdbx_description
1 polymer ?
#
loop_
_entity_poly.entity_id
_entity_poly.type
_entity_poly.pdbx_seq_one_letter_code
_entity_poly.pdbx_strand_id
1 'polypeptide(L)'
;MVVKNVINMNPGDGATSYANNSGLQKAVISEALPLVDETLKAMFSAENGGFHAKCLKLVDLGCSSGPNTLFIISYILNAIEDLCSKRIHSSDHHLPEFEVFLNDLPDNDFNNLFKLLVNSLINGSKKRHCFLYGLPGSFYSRLFPSNTLHFAYSSNSLLHWLSQVPEGMESRNKEIYALQEQVPQR
;
A
#
# COMPACT_ATOMS: atom_id res chain seq x y z
N MET A 1 21.18 -5.74 5.74
CA MET A 1 20.45 -6.31 6.90
C MET A 1 19.62 -7.45 6.36
N VAL A 2 19.92 -8.69 6.75
CA VAL A 2 19.19 -9.87 6.24
C VAL A 2 18.02 -10.10 7.19
N VAL A 3 16.79 -9.95 6.70
CA VAL A 3 15.57 -10.29 7.44
C VAL A 3 15.63 -11.79 7.70
N LYS A 4 15.87 -12.18 8.96
CA LYS A 4 16.18 -13.58 9.32
C LYS A 4 14.98 -14.53 9.25
N ASN A 5 13.76 -14.01 9.23
CA ASN A 5 12.53 -14.77 9.04
C ASN A 5 11.57 -13.93 8.20
N VAL A 6 11.31 -14.35 6.96
CA VAL A 6 10.39 -13.64 6.05
C VAL A 6 8.97 -14.00 6.47
N ILE A 7 8.25 -13.04 7.04
CA ILE A 7 6.86 -13.23 7.46
C ILE A 7 5.98 -12.74 6.32
N ASN A 8 5.30 -13.66 5.65
CA ASN A 8 4.29 -13.35 4.65
C ASN A 8 2.91 -13.76 5.15
N MET A 9 1.88 -13.22 4.51
CA MET A 9 0.50 -13.63 4.77
C MET A 9 0.21 -14.96 4.06
N ASN A 10 -0.77 -15.72 4.56
CA ASN A 10 -1.16 -17.00 3.97
C ASN A 10 -1.50 -16.83 2.46
N PRO A 11 -0.76 -17.49 1.56
CA PRO A 11 -0.90 -17.30 0.12
C PRO A 11 -2.18 -17.96 -0.44
N GLY A 12 -2.47 -17.69 -1.71
CA GLY A 12 -3.59 -18.28 -2.46
C GLY A 12 -4.97 -17.65 -2.21
N ASP A 13 -6.00 -18.37 -2.65
CA ASP A 13 -7.42 -17.99 -2.67
C ASP A 13 -8.33 -18.99 -1.93
N GLY A 14 -7.74 -19.94 -1.19
CA GLY A 14 -8.48 -20.94 -0.40
C GLY A 14 -9.14 -20.38 0.85
N ALA A 15 -9.90 -21.21 1.57
CA ALA A 15 -10.66 -20.80 2.76
C ALA A 15 -9.80 -20.24 3.91
N THR A 16 -8.53 -20.64 4.00
CA THR A 16 -7.56 -20.19 5.03
C THR A 16 -6.59 -19.11 4.52
N SER A 17 -6.75 -18.69 3.26
CA SER A 17 -5.91 -17.66 2.66
C SER A 17 -6.17 -16.29 3.28
N TYR A 18 -5.17 -15.41 3.20
CA TYR A 18 -5.35 -14.03 3.61
C TYR A 18 -6.44 -13.33 2.79
N ALA A 19 -6.52 -13.61 1.48
CA ALA A 19 -7.49 -12.99 0.59
C ALA A 19 -8.95 -13.14 1.06
N ASN A 20 -9.29 -14.25 1.71
CA ASN A 20 -10.63 -14.52 2.23
C ASN A 20 -10.82 -14.19 3.72
N ASN A 21 -9.74 -13.89 4.45
CA ASN A 21 -9.79 -13.64 5.90
C ASN A 21 -9.29 -12.24 6.28
N SER A 22 -9.15 -11.32 5.32
CA SER A 22 -8.62 -9.97 5.53
C SER A 22 -9.69 -8.89 5.75
N GLY A 23 -10.87 -9.28 6.26
CA GLY A 23 -12.03 -8.39 6.42
C GLY A 23 -11.81 -7.29 7.46
N LEU A 24 -11.10 -7.60 8.55
CA LEU A 24 -10.77 -6.62 9.59
C LEU A 24 -9.83 -5.54 9.02
N GLN A 25 -8.79 -5.94 8.29
CA GLN A 25 -7.85 -5.02 7.65
C GLN A 25 -8.58 -4.12 6.65
N LYS A 26 -9.56 -4.66 5.89
CA LYS A 26 -10.40 -3.88 4.99
C LYS A 26 -11.25 -2.84 5.72
N ALA A 27 -11.81 -3.18 6.87
CA ALA A 27 -12.56 -2.23 7.69
C ALA A 27 -11.66 -1.08 8.16
N VAL A 28 -10.45 -1.39 8.63
CA VAL A 28 -9.52 -0.35 9.06
C VAL A 28 -9.05 0.54 7.89
N ILE A 29 -8.79 -0.04 6.72
CA ILE A 29 -8.49 0.73 5.50
C ILE A 29 -9.65 1.70 5.20
N SER A 30 -10.90 1.22 5.31
CA SER A 30 -12.10 2.04 5.07
C SER A 30 -12.20 3.24 6.03
N GLU A 31 -11.92 3.02 7.31
CA GLU A 31 -11.90 4.10 8.32
C GLU A 31 -10.79 5.12 8.07
N ALA A 32 -9.69 4.73 7.44
CA ALA A 32 -8.56 5.60 7.11
C ALA A 32 -8.73 6.36 5.79
N LEU A 33 -9.79 6.10 4.99
CA LEU A 33 -10.00 6.77 3.70
C LEU A 33 -10.10 8.30 3.79
N PRO A 34 -10.74 8.91 4.81
CA PRO A 34 -10.77 10.37 4.94
C PRO A 34 -9.37 11.00 5.00
N LEU A 35 -8.42 10.33 5.67
CA LEU A 35 -7.02 10.79 5.74
C LEU A 35 -6.33 10.73 4.37
N VAL A 36 -6.64 9.71 3.57
CA VAL A 36 -6.17 9.59 2.20
C VAL A 36 -6.70 10.74 1.35
N ASP A 37 -8.01 11.03 1.44
CA ASP A 37 -8.65 12.13 0.73
C ASP A 37 -8.04 13.50 1.09
N GLU A 38 -7.81 13.76 2.38
CA GLU A 38 -7.17 14.99 2.85
C GLU A 38 -5.75 15.13 2.32
N THR A 39 -4.97 14.05 2.36
CA THR A 39 -3.59 14.03 1.84
C THR A 39 -3.56 14.32 0.34
N LEU A 40 -4.45 13.67 -0.43
CA LEU A 40 -4.57 13.91 -1.87
C LEU A 40 -5.02 15.35 -2.17
N LYS A 41 -6.00 15.88 -1.44
CA LYS A 41 -6.41 17.28 -1.59
C LYS A 41 -5.25 18.25 -1.32
N ALA A 42 -4.48 18.03 -0.25
CA ALA A 42 -3.32 18.86 0.07
C ALA A 42 -2.25 18.79 -1.02
N MET A 43 -1.94 17.59 -1.51
CA MET A 43 -1.02 17.37 -2.62
C MET A 43 -1.44 18.12 -3.90
N PHE A 44 -2.74 18.15 -4.19
CA PHE A 44 -3.28 18.86 -5.36
C PHE A 44 -3.53 20.36 -5.12
N SER A 45 -3.44 20.86 -3.88
CA SER A 45 -3.70 22.27 -3.53
C SER A 45 -2.44 23.11 -3.29
N ALA A 46 -1.24 22.51 -3.24
CA ALA A 46 -0.01 23.21 -2.84
C ALA A 46 0.34 24.44 -3.71
N GLU A 47 0.88 25.48 -3.04
CA GLU A 47 0.93 26.92 -3.37
C GLU A 47 1.67 27.35 -4.67
N ASN A 48 2.20 26.42 -5.47
CA ASN A 48 2.89 26.72 -6.74
C ASN A 48 2.09 26.29 -7.98
N GLY A 49 0.77 26.44 -7.94
CA GLY A 49 -0.12 26.14 -9.08
C GLY A 49 -0.66 24.70 -9.11
N GLY A 50 -0.46 23.92 -8.05
CA GLY A 50 -1.00 22.56 -7.90
C GLY A 50 -0.16 21.46 -8.57
N PHE A 51 -0.39 20.20 -8.20
CA PHE A 51 0.32 19.05 -8.79
C PHE A 51 0.05 18.91 -10.30
N HIS A 52 1.10 18.94 -11.13
CA HIS A 52 1.07 18.88 -12.61
C HIS A 52 2.02 17.80 -13.18
N ALA A 53 2.19 16.68 -12.48
CA ALA A 53 3.00 15.61 -13.06
C ALA A 53 2.22 14.92 -14.19
N LYS A 54 2.87 14.73 -15.34
CA LYS A 54 2.32 13.92 -16.45
C LYS A 54 2.17 12.45 -16.07
N CYS A 55 3.00 11.99 -15.13
CA CYS A 55 2.98 10.64 -14.60
C CYS A 55 3.04 10.70 -13.06
N LEU A 56 2.01 10.16 -12.42
CA LEU A 56 1.94 9.98 -10.98
C LEU A 56 2.46 8.60 -10.61
N LYS A 57 3.45 8.57 -9.72
CA LYS A 57 4.07 7.35 -9.20
C LYS A 57 3.62 7.11 -7.78
N LEU A 58 2.96 5.99 -7.54
CA LEU A 58 2.41 5.62 -6.25
C LEU A 58 2.84 4.22 -5.84
N VAL A 59 3.08 4.01 -4.55
CA VAL A 59 3.46 2.71 -3.99
C VAL A 59 2.50 2.28 -2.88
N ASP A 60 2.13 1.01 -2.88
CA ASP A 60 1.54 0.31 -1.73
C ASP A 60 2.62 -0.56 -1.07
N LEU A 61 3.01 -0.17 0.14
CA LEU A 61 4.05 -0.83 0.93
C LEU A 61 3.41 -1.91 1.81
N GLY A 62 3.68 -3.16 1.43
CA GLY A 62 3.11 -4.37 2.01
C GLY A 62 1.70 -4.65 1.49
N CYS A 63 1.61 -4.86 0.18
CA CYS A 63 0.35 -5.09 -0.51
C CYS A 63 -0.30 -6.43 -0.16
N SER A 64 0.45 -7.37 0.44
CA SER A 64 0.04 -8.75 0.67
C SER A 64 -0.42 -9.41 -0.64
N SER A 65 -1.28 -10.42 -0.55
CA SER A 65 -1.79 -11.22 -1.68
C SER A 65 -3.31 -11.14 -1.82
N GLY A 66 -3.95 -10.15 -1.19
CA GLY A 66 -5.42 -10.07 -1.04
C GLY A 66 -6.07 -8.91 -1.80
N PRO A 67 -7.42 -8.84 -1.81
CA PRO A 67 -8.19 -7.81 -2.53
C PRO A 67 -8.08 -6.41 -1.91
N ASN A 68 -7.46 -6.28 -0.73
CA ASN A 68 -7.35 -5.02 -0.01
C ASN A 68 -6.48 -4.00 -0.75
N THR A 69 -5.36 -4.44 -1.35
CA THR A 69 -4.50 -3.55 -2.16
C THR A 69 -5.24 -3.02 -3.40
N LEU A 70 -6.03 -3.88 -4.05
CA LEU A 70 -6.89 -3.48 -5.17
C LEU A 70 -7.91 -2.41 -4.77
N PHE A 71 -8.53 -2.59 -3.61
CA PHE A 71 -9.51 -1.66 -3.09
C PHE A 71 -8.91 -0.27 -2.88
N ILE A 72 -7.78 -0.17 -2.18
CA ILE A 72 -7.18 1.13 -1.89
C ILE A 72 -6.60 1.80 -3.14
N ILE A 73 -5.93 1.05 -4.02
CA ILE A 73 -5.40 1.60 -5.27
C ILE A 73 -6.54 2.13 -6.13
N SER A 74 -7.61 1.36 -6.29
CA SER A 74 -8.78 1.80 -7.05
C SER A 74 -9.40 3.06 -6.46
N TYR A 75 -9.48 3.14 -5.13
CA TYR A 75 -9.97 4.33 -4.43
C TYR A 75 -9.10 5.57 -4.68
N ILE A 76 -7.78 5.45 -4.50
CA ILE A 76 -6.82 6.54 -4.73
C ILE A 76 -6.91 7.03 -6.18
N LEU A 77 -6.92 6.10 -7.15
CA LEU A 77 -7.02 6.46 -8.57
C LEU A 77 -8.32 7.21 -8.86
N ASN A 78 -9.47 6.76 -8.32
CA ASN A 78 -10.76 7.45 -8.46
C ASN A 78 -10.71 8.85 -7.85
N ALA A 79 -10.17 8.98 -6.64
CA ALA A 79 -10.08 10.27 -5.94
C ALA A 79 -9.23 11.28 -6.73
N ILE A 80 -8.15 10.81 -7.36
CA ILE A 80 -7.28 11.66 -8.20
C ILE A 80 -7.97 12.04 -9.50
N GLU A 81 -8.67 11.11 -10.17
CA GLU A 81 -9.51 11.42 -11.34
C GLU A 81 -10.53 12.53 -11.01
N ASP A 82 -11.20 12.41 -9.86
CA ASP A 82 -12.17 13.39 -9.38
C ASP A 82 -11.53 14.75 -9.08
N LEU A 83 -10.36 14.77 -8.45
CA LEU A 83 -9.62 16.02 -8.17
C LEU A 83 -9.16 16.70 -9.47
N CYS A 84 -8.68 15.94 -10.44
CA CYS A 84 -8.28 16.44 -11.76
C CYS A 84 -9.48 17.02 -12.53
N SER A 85 -10.63 16.33 -12.53
CA SER A 85 -11.83 16.78 -13.25
C SER A 85 -12.41 18.10 -12.71
N LYS A 86 -12.25 18.38 -11.41
CA LYS A 86 -12.74 19.60 -10.75
C LYS A 86 -11.87 20.83 -11.02
N ARG A 87 -10.67 20.70 -11.61
CA ARG A 87 -9.86 21.84 -12.06
C ARG A 87 -10.42 22.39 -13.38
N ILE A 88 -11.30 23.40 -13.27
CA ILE A 88 -12.07 24.01 -14.37
C ILE A 88 -11.23 24.95 -15.27
N HIS A 89 -9.97 25.24 -14.96
CA HIS A 89 -9.24 26.38 -15.55
C HIS A 89 -8.04 26.10 -16.47
N SER A 90 -7.76 24.85 -16.83
CA SER A 90 -6.70 24.55 -17.80
C SER A 90 -7.27 23.79 -18.98
N SER A 91 -7.17 24.38 -20.16
CA SER A 91 -7.47 23.79 -21.48
C SER A 91 -6.67 22.52 -21.82
N ASP A 92 -5.88 21.99 -20.88
CA ASP A 92 -5.21 20.68 -20.91
C ASP A 92 -5.87 19.75 -19.88
N HIS A 93 -7.03 19.18 -20.25
CA HIS A 93 -7.70 18.12 -19.46
C HIS A 93 -7.01 16.77 -19.68
N HIS A 94 -5.73 16.64 -19.32
CA HIS A 94 -5.05 15.35 -19.38
C HIS A 94 -4.98 14.71 -18.01
N LEU A 95 -5.66 13.57 -17.84
CA LEU A 95 -5.44 12.69 -16.70
C LEU A 95 -3.97 12.24 -16.71
N PRO A 96 -3.27 12.27 -15.57
CA PRO A 96 -1.91 11.76 -15.52
C PRO A 96 -1.89 10.26 -15.80
N GLU A 97 -0.79 9.79 -16.36
CA GLU A 97 -0.46 8.37 -16.32
C GLU A 97 -0.18 7.95 -14.87
N PHE A 98 -0.49 6.73 -14.52
CA PHE A 98 -0.28 6.18 -13.18
C PHE A 98 0.72 5.04 -13.26
N GLU A 99 1.81 5.14 -12.50
CA GLU A 99 2.68 4.01 -12.19
C GLU A 99 2.42 3.58 -10.75
N VAL A 100 1.95 2.35 -10.60
CA VAL A 100 1.56 1.77 -9.32
C VAL A 100 2.52 0.64 -8.97
N PHE A 101 3.24 0.82 -7.87
CA PHE A 101 4.19 -0.16 -7.36
C PHE A 101 3.57 -0.92 -6.19
N LEU A 102 3.57 -2.24 -6.28
CA LEU A 102 3.06 -3.16 -5.27
C LEU A 102 4.28 -3.78 -4.59
N ASN A 103 4.59 -3.31 -3.39
CA ASN A 103 5.72 -3.81 -2.64
C ASN A 103 5.26 -4.83 -1.59
N ASP A 104 5.98 -5.93 -1.50
CA ASP A 104 5.92 -6.86 -0.37
C ASP A 104 7.24 -7.64 -0.31
N LEU A 105 7.41 -8.49 0.69
CA LEU A 105 8.56 -9.37 0.79
C LEU A 105 8.61 -10.36 -0.40
N PRO A 106 9.80 -10.85 -0.78
CA PRO A 106 9.96 -11.71 -1.96
C PRO A 106 9.10 -12.98 -1.96
N ASP A 107 8.77 -13.51 -0.79
CA ASP A 107 7.98 -14.73 -0.64
C ASP A 107 6.46 -14.49 -0.68
N ASN A 108 6.02 -13.25 -0.93
CA ASN A 108 4.60 -12.93 -1.12
C ASN A 108 4.06 -13.52 -2.43
N ASP A 109 2.77 -13.84 -2.47
CA ASP A 109 2.11 -14.42 -3.65
C ASP A 109 1.70 -13.33 -4.66
N PHE A 110 2.71 -12.73 -5.29
CA PHE A 110 2.53 -11.78 -6.39
C PHE A 110 1.78 -12.40 -7.58
N ASN A 111 1.86 -13.72 -7.77
CA ASN A 111 1.16 -14.39 -8.86
C ASN A 111 -0.36 -14.30 -8.69
N ASN A 112 -0.86 -14.56 -7.48
CA ASN A 112 -2.27 -14.40 -7.18
C ASN A 112 -2.69 -12.93 -7.28
N LEU A 113 -1.87 -12.03 -6.77
CA LEU A 113 -2.13 -10.59 -6.85
C LEU A 113 -2.27 -10.12 -8.30
N PHE A 114 -1.35 -10.51 -9.19
CA PHE A 114 -1.42 -10.16 -10.61
C PHE A 114 -2.64 -10.76 -11.31
N LYS A 115 -3.04 -12.00 -10.98
CA LYS A 115 -4.30 -12.57 -11.51
C LYS A 115 -5.52 -11.73 -11.13
N LEU A 116 -5.60 -11.29 -9.87
CA LEU A 116 -6.69 -10.43 -9.41
C LEU A 116 -6.67 -9.05 -10.10
N LEU A 117 -5.49 -8.45 -10.26
CA LEU A 117 -5.32 -7.16 -10.94
C LEU A 117 -5.74 -7.20 -12.41
N VAL A 118 -5.27 -8.21 -13.15
CA VAL A 118 -5.64 -8.44 -14.55
C VAL A 118 -7.15 -8.54 -14.68
N ASN A 119 -7.81 -9.31 -13.82
CA ASN A 119 -9.26 -9.48 -13.85
C ASN A 119 -10.03 -8.20 -13.49
N SER A 120 -9.49 -7.38 -12.58
CA SER A 120 -10.13 -6.15 -12.12
C SER A 120 -9.95 -4.97 -13.08
N LEU A 121 -8.78 -4.83 -13.71
CA LEU A 121 -8.44 -3.68 -14.54
C LEU A 121 -8.74 -3.88 -16.02
N ILE A 122 -8.67 -5.12 -16.55
CA ILE A 122 -8.97 -5.40 -17.96
C ILE A 122 -10.49 -5.45 -18.20
N ASN A 123 -11.25 -5.95 -17.22
CA ASN A 123 -12.71 -6.05 -17.33
C ASN A 123 -13.43 -4.78 -16.85
N GLY A 124 -12.72 -3.88 -16.16
CA GLY A 124 -13.22 -2.57 -15.76
C GLY A 124 -13.22 -1.62 -16.95
N SER A 125 -14.39 -1.18 -17.37
CA SER A 125 -14.74 -0.38 -18.56
C SER A 125 -14.06 0.99 -18.74
N LYS A 126 -13.02 1.32 -17.96
CA LYS A 126 -12.24 2.56 -18.10
C LYS A 126 -10.78 2.20 -18.41
N LYS A 127 -10.33 2.49 -19.64
CA LYS A 127 -8.91 2.47 -20.00
C LYS A 127 -8.19 3.57 -19.23
N ARG A 128 -7.86 3.30 -17.98
CA ARG A 128 -6.93 4.11 -17.20
C ARG A 128 -5.54 3.88 -17.76
N HIS A 129 -4.77 4.96 -17.94
CA HIS A 129 -3.33 4.85 -18.21
C HIS A 129 -2.62 4.43 -16.92
N CYS A 130 -2.89 3.21 -16.44
CA CYS A 130 -2.39 2.67 -15.18
C CYS A 130 -1.47 1.48 -15.46
N PHE A 131 -0.22 1.60 -15.02
CA PHE A 131 0.84 0.62 -15.17
C PHE A 131 1.19 0.07 -13.80
N LEU A 132 1.17 -1.25 -13.67
CA LEU A 132 1.41 -1.95 -12.41
C LEU A 132 2.76 -2.64 -12.41
N TYR A 133 3.45 -2.55 -11.29
CA TYR A 133 4.75 -3.14 -11.06
C TYR A 133 4.76 -3.88 -9.74
N GLY A 134 5.24 -5.12 -9.73
CA GLY A 134 5.59 -5.81 -8.48
C GLY A 134 7.00 -5.45 -8.05
N LEU A 135 7.18 -5.18 -6.76
CA LEU A 135 8.46 -4.81 -6.19
C LEU A 135 8.79 -5.71 -4.98
N PRO A 136 9.38 -6.89 -5.21
CA PRO A 136 9.76 -7.78 -4.13
C PRO A 136 10.94 -7.20 -3.35
N GLY A 137 10.76 -7.02 -2.05
CA GLY A 137 11.81 -6.49 -1.17
C GLY A 137 11.26 -5.97 0.15
N SER A 138 12.13 -5.93 1.16
CA SER A 138 11.76 -5.32 2.44
C SER A 138 11.72 -3.79 2.32
N PHE A 139 10.64 -3.18 2.77
CA PHE A 139 10.53 -1.73 2.88
C PHE A 139 11.47 -1.11 3.93
N TYR A 140 12.13 -1.92 4.78
CA TYR A 140 13.24 -1.46 5.64
C TYR A 140 14.53 -1.22 4.86
N SER A 141 14.56 -1.55 3.58
CA SER A 141 15.67 -1.30 2.68
C SER A 141 15.28 -0.30 1.60
N ARG A 142 16.26 0.21 0.84
CA ARG A 142 16.00 1.14 -0.25
C ARG A 142 15.32 0.40 -1.40
N LEU A 143 14.05 0.72 -1.64
CA LEU A 143 13.25 0.18 -2.74
C LEU A 143 13.29 1.04 -4.01
N PHE A 144 13.48 2.36 -3.85
CA PHE A 144 13.42 3.31 -4.95
C PHE A 144 14.64 4.25 -4.96
N PRO A 145 15.02 4.78 -6.14
CA PRO A 145 15.93 5.92 -6.22
C PRO A 145 15.34 7.15 -5.51
N SER A 146 16.20 8.12 -5.20
CA SER A 146 15.75 9.35 -4.54
C SER A 146 14.81 10.16 -5.44
N ASN A 147 13.78 10.79 -4.85
CA ASN A 147 12.83 11.69 -5.52
C ASN A 147 12.03 11.07 -6.68
N THR A 148 11.74 9.77 -6.64
CA THR A 148 10.94 9.11 -7.68
C THR A 148 9.46 8.97 -7.35
N LEU A 149 9.11 8.80 -6.07
CA LEU A 149 7.73 8.55 -5.65
C LEU A 149 7.00 9.85 -5.33
N HIS A 150 5.72 9.90 -5.68
CA HIS A 150 4.86 11.04 -5.39
C HIS A 150 3.89 10.75 -4.23
N PHE A 151 3.42 9.50 -4.13
CA PHE A 151 2.51 9.07 -3.08
C PHE A 151 2.92 7.70 -2.57
N ALA A 152 2.98 7.53 -1.25
CA ALA A 152 3.26 6.25 -0.62
C ALA A 152 2.12 5.92 0.34
N TYR A 153 1.57 4.73 0.19
CA TYR A 153 0.54 4.18 1.05
C TYR A 153 1.08 2.95 1.77
N SER A 154 0.66 2.76 3.01
CA SER A 154 0.85 1.52 3.76
C SER A 154 -0.32 1.37 4.71
N SER A 155 -0.97 0.20 4.69
CA SER A 155 -2.10 -0.08 5.59
C SER A 155 -1.74 -1.06 6.70
N ASN A 156 -2.61 -1.08 7.72
CA ASN A 156 -2.53 -1.90 8.91
C ASN A 156 -2.22 -3.37 8.66
N SER A 157 -0.92 -3.67 8.68
CA SER A 157 -0.29 -4.79 9.38
C SER A 157 1.23 -4.73 9.30
N LEU A 158 1.84 -3.76 8.60
CA LEU A 158 3.27 -3.86 8.25
C LEU A 158 4.25 -3.07 9.10
N LEU A 159 3.87 -1.90 9.61
CA LEU A 159 4.76 -1.15 10.50
C LEU A 159 4.96 -1.83 11.86
N HIS A 160 4.08 -2.76 12.25
CA HIS A 160 4.28 -3.54 13.47
C HIS A 160 5.19 -4.75 13.26
N TRP A 161 5.44 -5.17 12.01
CA TRP A 161 6.37 -6.27 11.73
C TRP A 161 7.80 -5.76 11.84
N LEU A 162 8.47 -6.09 12.93
CA LEU A 162 9.88 -5.77 13.12
C LEU A 162 10.76 -6.52 12.10
N SER A 163 11.88 -5.92 11.73
CA SER A 163 12.86 -6.54 10.81
C SER A 163 13.52 -7.80 11.38
N GLN A 164 13.56 -7.91 12.71
CA GLN A 164 14.07 -9.03 13.47
C GLN A 164 13.41 -9.04 14.86
N VAL A 165 13.47 -10.20 15.53
CA VAL A 165 13.11 -10.29 16.95
C VAL A 165 14.05 -9.37 17.75
N PRO A 166 13.54 -8.57 18.71
CA PRO A 166 14.39 -7.74 19.55
C PRO A 166 15.47 -8.56 20.27
N GLU A 167 16.70 -8.04 20.28
CA GLU A 167 17.83 -8.67 20.96
C GLU A 167 17.51 -8.86 22.45
N GLY A 168 17.76 -10.05 22.98
CA GLY A 168 17.42 -10.42 24.37
C GLY A 168 16.03 -11.05 24.56
N MET A 169 15.22 -11.19 23.51
CA MET A 169 14.00 -12.02 23.54
C MET A 169 14.20 -13.42 22.94
N GLU A 170 15.35 -13.71 22.31
CA GLU A 170 15.63 -14.98 21.63
C GLU A 170 15.64 -16.21 22.56
N SER A 171 15.90 -16.03 23.86
CA SER A 171 15.95 -17.11 24.86
C SER A 171 14.64 -17.31 25.63
N ARG A 172 13.70 -16.36 25.54
CA ARG A 172 12.39 -16.46 26.19
C ARG A 172 11.40 -17.14 25.26
N ASN A 173 11.56 -18.46 25.11
CA ASN A 173 10.71 -19.37 24.32
C ASN A 173 9.20 -19.38 24.69
N LYS A 174 8.65 -18.40 25.41
CA LYS A 174 7.28 -18.41 25.94
C LYS A 174 6.54 -17.08 26.01
N GLU A 175 7.15 -15.94 25.67
CA GLU A 175 6.45 -14.66 25.67
C GLU A 175 6.14 -14.24 24.24
N ILE A 176 4.90 -14.51 23.80
CA ILE A 176 4.42 -14.30 22.42
C ILE A 176 4.22 -12.79 22.11
N TYR A 177 4.24 -11.92 23.13
CA TYR A 177 4.00 -10.48 22.99
C TYR A 177 4.90 -9.66 23.92
N ALA A 178 5.34 -8.51 23.44
CA ALA A 178 5.94 -7.47 24.30
C ALA A 178 4.82 -6.72 25.03
N LEU A 179 4.32 -7.27 26.13
CA LEU A 179 3.51 -6.55 27.10
C LEU A 179 4.43 -6.06 28.22
N GLN A 180 4.92 -4.83 28.10
CA GLN A 180 5.61 -4.19 29.21
C GLN A 180 4.58 -3.39 30.00
N GLU A 181 4.00 -4.00 31.04
CA GLU A 181 3.28 -3.23 32.05
C GLU A 181 4.29 -2.27 32.70
N GLN A 182 4.18 -0.98 32.41
CA GLN A 182 4.79 0.04 33.26
C GLN A 182 4.00 0.03 34.57
N VAL A 183 4.43 -0.81 35.52
CA VAL A 183 4.01 -0.68 36.92
C VAL A 183 4.59 0.65 37.40
N PRO A 184 3.75 1.64 37.77
CA PRO A 184 4.24 2.90 38.31
C PRO A 184 5.01 2.61 39.59
N GLN A 185 6.30 2.94 39.63
CA GLN A 185 7.02 2.98 40.90
C GLN A 185 6.45 4.14 41.72
N ARG A 186 6.04 3.80 42.95
CA ARG A 186 5.32 4.64 43.91
C ARG A 186 5.96 5.98 44.19
#